data_AF-A0A1C3WGN8-F1
#
_entry.id   AF-A0A1C3WGN8-F1
#
_cell.length_a   1.000
_cell.length_b   1.000
_cell.length_c   1.000
_cell.angle_alpha   90.00
_cell.angle_beta   90.00
_cell.angle_gamma   90.00
#
_symmetry.space_group_name_H-M   'P 1'
#
loop_
_entity.id
_entity.type
_entity.pdbx_description
1 polymer ?
#
loop_
_entity_poly.entity_id
_entity_poly.type
_entity_poly.pdbx_seq_one_letter_code
_entity_poly.pdbx_strand_id
1 'polypeptide(L)' 'MNLTIKDATVKRYYYESHDQLRNRLTDFVSAYNFGRRLKTLQGLTPYEYICKCWTKEPQQFKLDPTHQFPGLNS' A
#
# COMPACT_ATOMS: atom_id res chain seq x y z
N MET A 1 6.80 3.47 9.23
CA MET A 1 5.66 3.38 8.28
C MET A 1 4.32 3.68 8.95
N ASN A 2 3.97 2.98 10.05
CA ASN A 2 2.74 3.28 10.81
C ASN A 2 2.71 4.75 11.30
N LEU A 3 3.87 5.29 11.74
CA LEU A 3 4.04 6.71 12.05
C LEU A 3 3.78 7.66 10.87
N THR A 4 4.26 7.37 9.66
CA THR A 4 4.13 8.26 8.50
C THR A 4 2.68 8.33 8.00
N ILE A 5 2.00 7.19 7.95
CA ILE A 5 0.58 7.12 7.58
C ILE A 5 -0.24 7.82 8.65
N LYS A 6 0.01 7.52 9.94
CA LYS A 6 -0.70 8.13 11.07
C LYS A 6 -0.50 9.65 11.14
N ASP A 7 0.71 10.16 10.88
CA ASP A 7 0.96 11.61 10.92
C ASP A 7 0.27 12.32 9.74
N ALA A 8 0.29 11.71 8.55
CA ALA A 8 -0.42 12.23 7.38
C ALA A 8 -1.95 12.19 7.55
N THR A 9 -2.52 11.15 8.15
CA THR A 9 -3.98 10.99 8.25
C THR A 9 -4.54 11.66 9.50
N VAL A 10 -3.88 11.53 10.66
CA VAL A 10 -4.45 11.97 11.95
C VAL A 10 -4.20 13.44 12.25
N LYS A 11 -3.08 14.03 11.81
CA LYS A 11 -2.75 15.44 12.15
C LYS A 11 -3.01 16.44 11.04
N ARG A 12 -3.08 16.01 9.79
CA ARG A 12 -3.07 16.94 8.63
C ARG A 12 -4.43 17.13 7.96
N TYR A 13 -5.38 16.23 8.20
CA TYR A 13 -6.71 16.29 7.61
C TYR A 13 -7.77 16.15 8.70
N TYR A 14 -8.80 17.00 8.63
CA TYR A 14 -10.05 16.81 9.36
C TYR A 14 -10.96 15.91 8.52
N TYR A 15 -11.62 14.95 9.17
CA TYR A 15 -12.60 14.08 8.53
C TYR A 15 -13.97 14.34 9.15
N GLU A 16 -14.97 14.62 8.32
CA GLU A 16 -16.35 14.78 8.78
C GLU A 16 -17.00 13.42 9.11
N SER A 17 -16.58 12.35 8.43
CA SER A 17 -17.13 11.02 8.62
C SER A 17 -16.06 9.93 8.62
N HIS A 18 -16.37 8.80 9.25
CA HIS A 18 -15.50 7.62 9.22
C HIS A 18 -15.30 7.07 7.80
N ASP A 19 -16.27 7.26 6.91
CA ASP A 19 -16.15 6.78 5.53
C ASP A 19 -15.16 7.63 4.72
N GLN A 20 -15.12 8.94 4.98
CA GLN A 20 -14.10 9.82 4.40
C GLN A 20 -12.68 9.42 4.85
N LEU A 21 -12.53 9.04 6.13
CA LEU A 21 -11.27 8.51 6.65
C LEU A 21 -10.90 7.18 5.98
N ARG A 22 -11.85 6.24 5.85
CA ARG A 22 -11.60 4.93 5.21
C ARG A 22 -11.14 5.08 3.76
N ASN A 23 -11.85 5.87 2.96
CA ASN A 23 -11.48 6.10 1.56
C ASN A 23 -10.09 6.69 1.45
N ARG A 24 -9.77 7.69 2.28
CA ARG A 24 -8.47 8.33 2.27
C ARG A 24 -7.35 7.38 2.71
N LEU A 25 -7.60 6.51 3.68
CA LEU A 25 -6.64 5.49 4.10
C LEU A 25 -6.38 4.50 2.96
N THR A 26 -7.42 4.07 2.25
CA THR A 26 -7.29 3.23 1.06
C THR A 26 -6.41 3.90 0.01
N ASP A 27 -6.66 5.17 -0.31
CA ASP A 27 -5.87 5.92 -1.29
C ASP A 27 -4.39 6.02 -0.89
N PHE A 28 -4.12 6.33 0.39
CA PHE A 28 -2.74 6.42 0.88
C PHE A 28 -2.01 5.07 0.82
N VAL A 29 -2.69 4.00 1.22
CA VAL A 29 -2.14 2.64 1.18
C VAL A 29 -1.88 2.22 -0.25
N SER A 30 -2.82 2.46 -1.17
CA SER A 30 -2.66 2.17 -2.60
C SER A 30 -1.51 2.98 -3.22
N ALA A 31 -1.47 4.30 -3.00
CA ALA A 31 -0.40 5.14 -3.50
C ALA A 31 0.99 4.70 -2.99
N TYR A 32 1.07 4.27 -1.72
CA TYR A 32 2.31 3.75 -1.16
C TYR A 32 2.69 2.39 -1.76
N ASN A 33 1.75 1.45 -1.81
CA ASN A 33 2.00 0.08 -2.24
C ASN A 33 2.37 -0.03 -3.72
N PHE A 34 1.77 0.82 -4.57
CA PHE A 34 1.90 0.73 -6.03
C PHE A 34 2.69 1.90 -6.65
N GLY A 35 2.66 3.09 -6.05
CA GLY A 35 3.30 4.28 -6.63
C GLY A 35 4.70 4.53 -6.09
N ARG A 36 4.97 4.21 -4.82
CA ARG A 36 6.22 4.59 -4.16
C ARG A 36 7.30 3.51 -4.31
N ARG A 37 8.36 3.82 -5.05
CA ARG A 37 9.58 3.00 -5.10
C ARG A 37 10.46 3.26 -3.89
N LEU A 38 10.96 2.19 -3.26
CA LEU A 38 11.72 2.28 -2.02
C LEU A 38 13.17 1.82 -2.24
N LYS A 39 14.13 2.66 -1.86
CA LYS A 39 15.57 2.33 -1.95
C LYS A 39 15.93 1.08 -1.14
N THR A 40 15.29 0.88 0.01
CA THR A 40 15.46 -0.30 0.87
C THR A 40 15.00 -1.59 0.20
N LEU A 41 14.06 -1.51 -0.75
CA LEU A 41 13.59 -2.63 -1.56
C LEU A 41 14.27 -2.67 -2.93
N GLN A 42 15.48 -2.12 -3.04
CA GLN A 42 16.26 -2.06 -4.30
C GLN A 42 15.53 -1.30 -5.43
N GLY A 43 14.73 -0.29 -5.07
CA GLY A 43 13.96 0.50 -6.03
C GLY A 43 12.64 -0.14 -6.47
N LEU A 44 12.24 -1.25 -5.85
CA LEU A 44 10.92 -1.85 -6.04
C LEU A 44 9.86 -1.09 -5.22
N THR A 45 8.64 -1.12 -5.72
CA THR A 45 7.45 -0.81 -4.93
C THR A 45 7.19 -1.92 -3.92
N PRO A 46 6.50 -1.63 -2.79
CA PRO A 46 6.09 -2.66 -1.85
C PRO A 46 5.35 -3.83 -2.51
N TYR A 47 4.45 -3.55 -3.45
CA TYR A 47 3.72 -4.58 -4.19
C TYR A 47 4.65 -5.48 -5.02
N GLU A 48 5.53 -4.90 -5.83
CA GLU A 48 6.48 -5.66 -6.65
C GLU A 48 7.41 -6.53 -5.79
N TYR A 49 7.81 -6.01 -4.63
CA TYR A 49 8.63 -6.77 -3.68
C TYR A 49 7.86 -7.97 -3.10
N ILE A 50 6.59 -7.78 -2.72
CA ILE A 50 5.73 -8.87 -2.23
C ILE A 50 5.54 -9.94 -3.31
N CYS A 51 5.25 -9.56 -4.56
CA CYS A 51 5.14 -10.50 -5.67
C CYS A 51 6.44 -11.28 -5.87
N LYS A 52 7.60 -10.62 -5.79
CA LYS A 52 8.91 -11.28 -5.89
C LYS A 52 9.16 -12.26 -4.74
N CYS A 53 8.75 -11.94 -3.52
CA CYS A 53 8.81 -12.86 -2.38
C CYS A 53 7.87 -14.04 -2.58
N TRP A 54 6.65 -13.80 -3.05
CA TRP A 54 5.68 -14.86 -3.34
C TRP A 54 6.17 -15.85 -4.40
N THR A 55 6.79 -15.36 -5.48
CA THR A 55 7.37 -16.25 -6.51
C THR A 55 8.48 -17.15 -5.97
N LYS A 56 9.23 -16.69 -4.95
CA LYS A 56 10.31 -17.47 -4.33
C LYS A 56 9.80 -18.45 -3.29
N GLU A 57 8.85 -18.02 -2.46
CA GLU A 57 8.39 -18.76 -1.29
C GLU A 57 6.86 -18.67 -1.14
N PRO A 58 6.09 -19.23 -2.09
CA PRO A 58 4.64 -19.07 -2.13
C PRO A 58 3.94 -19.67 -0.90
N GLN A 59 4.55 -20.68 -0.27
CA GLN A 59 4.00 -21.35 0.93
C GLN A 59 3.94 -20.43 2.16
N GLN A 60 4.70 -19.33 2.19
CA GLN A 60 4.63 -18.35 3.29
C GLN A 60 3.41 -17.43 3.18
N PHE A 61 2.72 -17.45 2.04
CA PHE A 61 1.58 -16.58 1.76
C PHE A 61 0.29 -17.38 1.73
N LYS A 62 -0.77 -16.81 2.31
CA LYS A 62 -2.11 -17.41 2.26
C LYS A 62 -2.83 -17.15 0.92
N LEU A 63 -2.44 -16.09 0.22
CA LEU A 63 -3.11 -15.58 -0.98
C LEU A 63 -2.08 -15.24 -2.04
N ASP A 64 -2.48 -15.37 -3.31
CA ASP A 64 -1.68 -14.93 -4.46
C ASP A 64 -1.82 -13.41 -4.63
N PRO A 65 -0.72 -12.63 -4.51
CA PRO A 65 -0.76 -11.18 -4.66
C PRO A 65 -0.87 -10.72 -6.13
N THR A 66 -0.59 -11.57 -7.13
CA THR A 66 -0.49 -11.16 -8.54
C THR A 66 -1.79 -10.62 -9.13
N HIS A 67 -2.93 -10.97 -8.52
CA HIS A 67 -4.25 -10.47 -8.91
C HIS A 67 -4.61 -9.10 -8.31
N GLN A 68 -3.80 -8.54 -7.40
CA GLN A 68 -4.14 -7.33 -6.65
C GLN A 68 -3.71 -6.03 -7.33
N PHE A 69 -3.66 -6.00 -8.67
CA PHE A 69 -3.33 -4.77 -9.38
C PHE A 69 -4.52 -3.77 -9.30
N PRO A 70 -4.32 -2.53 -8.80
CA PRO A 70 -5.42 -1.58 -8.58
C PRO A 70 -5.97 -0.97 -9.88
N GLY A 71 -5.43 -1.33 -11.04
CA GLY A 71 -5.82 -0.74 -12.33
C GLY A 71 -5.40 0.72 -12.45
N LEU A 72 -5.88 1.39 -13.50
CA LEU A 72 -5.75 2.84 -13.66
C LEU A 72 -6.75 3.52 -12.70
N ASN A 73 -6.24 4.33 -11.77
CA ASN A 73 -7.08 5.22 -10.97
C ASN A 73 -7.81 6.17 -11.95
N SER A 74 -9.13 5.98 -12.14
CA SER A 74 -10.02 6.92 -12.83
C SER A 74 -10.67 7.86 -11.83
#